data_AF-A0A9W6YT92-F1
#
_entry.id   AF-A0A9W6YT92-F1
#
_cell.length_a   1.000
_cell.length_b   1.000
_cell.length_c   1.000
_cell.angle_alpha   90.00
_cell.angle_beta   90.00
_cell.angle_gamma   90.00
#
_symmetry.space_group_name_H-M   'P 1'
#
loop_
_entity.id
_entity.type
_entity.pdbx_description
1 polymer ?
#
loop_
_entity_poly.entity_id
_entity_poly.type
_entity_poly.pdbx_seq_one_letter_code
_entity_poly.pdbx_strand_id
1 'polypeptide(L)' 'MDIVVTETGYPSAGDQNGKNIPSAANQIIALTSILSDYGSDVTILSTYNDYWKSPGQYGIEQSFGAINLF' A
#
# COMPACT_ATOMS: atom_id res chain seq x y z
N MET A 1 -24.54 -7.54 -9.18
CA MET A 1 -23.80 -6.27 -9.11
C MET A 1 -22.51 -6.61 -8.44
N ASP A 2 -21.42 -6.44 -9.15
CA ASP A 2 -20.09 -6.85 -8.68
C ASP A 2 -19.47 -5.69 -7.89
N ILE A 3 -18.82 -6.02 -6.78
CA ILE A 3 -18.14 -5.05 -5.91
C ILE A 3 -16.65 -5.16 -6.20
N VAL A 4 -16.01 -4.04 -6.51
CA VAL A 4 -14.58 -3.95 -6.79
C VAL A 4 -13.95 -2.96 -5.81
N VAL A 5 -12.84 -3.34 -5.20
CA VAL A 5 -12.02 -2.44 -4.38
C VAL A 5 -11.19 -1.57 -5.31
N THR A 6 -11.56 -0.30 -5.45
CA THR A 6 -10.91 0.61 -6.39
C THR A 6 -9.53 1.05 -5.94
N GLU A 7 -9.26 1.07 -4.64
CA GLU A 7 -7.95 1.39 -4.08
C GLU A 7 -7.75 0.71 -2.72
N THR A 8 -6.59 0.09 -2.54
CA THR A 8 -6.06 -0.34 -1.25
C THR A 8 -4.54 -0.48 -1.33
N GLY A 9 -3.83 -0.49 -0.21
CA GLY A 9 -2.38 -0.63 -0.20
C GLY A 9 -1.77 -0.55 1.18
N TYR A 10 -0.44 -0.60 1.24
CA TYR A 10 0.31 -0.40 2.48
C TYR A 10 1.64 0.32 2.18
N PRO A 11 2.05 1.30 3.00
CA PRO A 11 3.27 2.06 2.76
C PRO A 11 4.52 1.25 3.15
N SER A 12 5.57 1.38 2.33
CA SER A 12 6.88 0.75 2.55
C SER A 12 7.80 1.54 3.50
N ALA A 13 7.46 2.79 3.81
CA ALA A 13 8.22 3.68 4.68
C ALA A 13 7.31 4.75 5.31
N GLY A 14 7.81 5.40 6.36
CA GLY A 14 7.11 6.42 7.15
C GLY A 14 7.09 6.10 8.63
N ASP A 15 6.42 6.95 9.41
CA ASP A 15 6.33 6.84 10.85
C ASP A 15 5.20 5.88 11.28
N GLN A 16 5.39 5.26 12.45
CA GLN A 16 4.40 4.37 13.04
C GLN A 16 3.10 5.13 13.39
N ASN A 17 1.96 4.56 13.00
CA ASN A 17 0.63 5.03 13.41
C ASN A 17 -0.13 3.91 14.14
N GLY A 18 -0.19 4.02 15.47
CA GLY A 18 -0.76 2.97 16.32
C GLY A 18 0.05 1.68 16.21
N LYS A 19 -0.57 0.60 15.71
CA LYS A 19 0.11 -0.69 15.45
C LYS A 19 0.61 -0.85 14.01
N ASN A 20 0.36 0.13 13.14
CA ASN A 20 0.86 0.10 11.77
C ASN A 20 2.30 0.58 11.76
N ILE A 21 3.20 -0.29 11.33
CA ILE A 21 4.64 -0.04 11.24
C ILE A 21 5.01 -0.10 9.76
N PRO A 22 4.97 1.03 9.03
CA PRO A 22 5.39 1.09 7.63
C PRO A 22 6.79 0.51 7.45
N SER A 23 6.91 -0.48 6.58
CA SER A 23 8.19 -1.11 6.22
C SER A 23 8.01 -1.94 4.96
N ALA A 24 9.09 -2.18 4.22
CA ALA A 24 9.06 -3.08 3.06
C ALA A 24 8.52 -4.48 3.43
N ALA A 25 8.92 -5.03 4.58
CA ALA A 25 8.45 -6.33 5.05
C ALA A 25 6.93 -6.33 5.31
N ASN A 26 6.40 -5.31 6.00
CA ASN A 26 4.97 -5.22 6.26
C ASN A 26 4.15 -4.90 5.02
N GLN A 27 4.71 -4.15 4.06
CA GLN A 27 4.07 -3.95 2.75
C GLN A 27 3.90 -5.27 2.01
N ILE A 28 4.94 -6.12 1.96
CA ILE A 28 4.86 -7.46 1.35
C ILE A 28 3.76 -8.29 2.00
N ILE A 29 3.74 -8.34 3.34
CA ILE A 29 2.73 -9.11 4.09
C ILE A 29 1.32 -8.62 3.76
N ALA A 30 1.10 -7.31 3.80
CA ALA A 30 -0.20 -6.70 3.56
C ALA A 30 -0.68 -6.94 2.11
N LEU A 31 0.15 -6.66 1.12
CA LEU A 31 -0.22 -6.81 -0.30
C LEU A 31 -0.42 -8.28 -0.69
N THR A 32 0.37 -9.20 -0.13
CA THR A 32 0.17 -10.64 -0.34
C THR A 32 -1.19 -11.09 0.21
N SER A 33 -1.57 -10.65 1.42
CA SER A 33 -2.88 -10.95 1.99
C SER A 33 -4.01 -10.39 1.14
N ILE A 34 -3.92 -9.12 0.74
CA ILE A 34 -4.94 -8.45 -0.09
C ILE A 34 -5.14 -9.20 -1.41
N LEU A 35 -4.06 -9.51 -2.13
CA LEU A 35 -4.16 -10.19 -3.43
C LEU A 35 -4.68 -11.63 -3.27
N SER A 36 -4.33 -12.31 -2.18
CA SER A 36 -4.84 -13.65 -1.86
C SER A 36 -6.34 -13.65 -1.58
N ASP A 37 -6.85 -12.63 -0.87
CA ASP A 37 -8.24 -12.58 -0.43
C ASP A 37 -9.20 -12.08 -1.51
N TYR A 38 -8.74 -11.16 -2.37
CA TYR A 38 -9.59 -10.48 -3.37
C TYR A 38 -9.33 -10.87 -4.82
N GLY A 39 -8.21 -11.55 -5.13
CA GLY A 39 -7.88 -11.95 -6.49
C GLY A 39 -7.83 -10.76 -7.47
N SER A 40 -8.68 -10.78 -8.50
CA SER A 40 -8.77 -9.75 -9.53
C SER A 40 -9.70 -8.57 -9.20
N ASP A 41 -10.46 -8.64 -8.10
CA ASP A 41 -11.49 -7.64 -7.76
C ASP A 41 -10.93 -6.49 -6.89
N VAL A 42 -9.62 -6.24 -6.98
CA VAL A 42 -8.89 -5.23 -6.22
C VAL A 42 -7.83 -4.51 -7.05
N THR A 43 -7.68 -3.21 -6.81
CA THR A 43 -6.60 -2.40 -7.39
C THR A 43 -5.65 -1.93 -6.28
N ILE A 44 -4.35 -2.19 -6.47
CA ILE A 44 -3.29 -1.79 -5.53
C ILE A 44 -2.84 -0.35 -5.81
N LEU A 45 -2.94 0.51 -4.81
CA LEU A 45 -2.36 1.84 -4.78
C LEU A 45 -0.92 1.73 -4.25
N SER A 46 0.11 2.02 -5.03
CA SER A 46 0.16 2.34 -6.47
C SER A 46 1.37 1.65 -7.12
N THR A 47 1.56 1.76 -8.44
CA THR A 47 2.73 1.15 -9.10
C THR A 47 4.05 1.73 -8.57
N TYR A 48 4.19 3.06 -8.51
CA TYR A 48 5.43 3.74 -8.11
C TYR A 48 5.22 4.61 -6.87
N ASN A 49 6.32 4.91 -6.18
CA ASN A 49 6.30 5.89 -5.09
C ASN A 49 5.94 7.28 -5.63
N ASP A 50 4.95 7.90 -5.03
CA ASP A 50 4.44 9.21 -5.41
C ASP A 50 5.18 10.34 -4.68
N TYR A 51 6.46 10.54 -4.99
CA TYR A 51 7.29 11.57 -4.32
C TYR A 51 6.81 13.01 -4.50
N TRP A 52 5.88 13.25 -5.43
CA TRP A 52 5.25 14.54 -5.65
C TRP A 52 4.17 14.87 -4.60
N LYS A 53 3.65 13.87 -3.86
CA LYS A 53 2.63 14.09 -2.83
C LYS A 53 3.20 14.81 -1.62
N SER A 54 2.35 15.55 -0.91
CA SER A 54 2.69 15.97 0.46
C SER A 54 2.88 14.70 1.32
N PRO A 55 3.94 14.60 2.14
CA PRO A 55 4.23 13.40 2.92
C PRO A 55 3.17 13.07 3.98
N GLY A 56 2.32 14.06 4.36
CA GLY A 56 1.34 13.90 5.41
C GLY A 56 1.97 13.79 6.81
N GLN A 57 1.12 13.62 7.83
CA GLN A 57 1.55 13.62 9.25
C GLN A 57 2.55 12.50 9.57
N TYR A 58 2.43 11.35 8.92
CA TYR A 58 3.26 10.17 9.19
C TYR A 58 4.29 9.90 8.08
N GLY A 59 4.45 10.79 7.10
CA GLY A 59 5.43 10.59 6.04
C GLY A 59 5.17 9.43 5.07
N ILE A 60 3.97 8.83 5.09
CA ILE A 60 3.67 7.58 4.35
C ILE A 60 3.22 7.81 2.91
N GLU A 61 2.67 8.98 2.59
CA GLU A 61 1.92 9.23 1.34
C GLU A 61 2.79 9.08 0.08
N GLN A 62 4.11 9.22 0.23
CA GLN A 62 5.08 9.09 -0.85
C GLN A 62 5.58 7.65 -1.04
N SER A 63 5.12 6.68 -0.24
CA SER A 63 5.78 5.36 -0.09
C SER A 63 4.86 4.16 -0.35
N PHE A 64 3.73 4.36 -1.05
CA PHE A 64 2.78 3.30 -1.41
C PHE A 64 3.16 2.51 -2.68
N GLY A 65 4.24 2.88 -3.38
CA GLY A 65 4.66 2.19 -4.59
C GLY A 65 4.98 0.71 -4.35
N ALA A 66 4.44 -0.16 -5.19
CA ALA A 66 4.55 -1.62 -5.10
C ALA A 66 5.37 -2.26 -6.23
N ILE A 67 5.99 -1.48 -7.13
CA ILE A 67 6.75 -2.01 -8.28
C ILE A 67 7.81 -3.05 -7.90
N ASN A 68 8.38 -2.97 -6.69
CA ASN A 68 9.41 -3.89 -6.22
C ASN A 68 8.87 -5.29 -5.85
N LEU A 69 7.56 -5.51 -5.94
CA LEU A 69 6.88 -6.75 -5.56
C LEU A 69 6.40 -7.57 -6.76
N PHE A 70 6.59 -7.06 -7.98
CA PHE A 70 6.20 -7.68 -9.25
C PHE A 70 7.44 -7.84 -10.14
#